data_AF-A0A7S0ITP1-F1
#
_entry.id   AF-A0A7S0ITP1-F1
#
_cell.length_a   1.000
_cell.length_b   1.000
_cell.length_c   1.000
_cell.angle_alpha   90.00
_cell.angle_beta   90.00
_cell.angle_gamma   90.00
#
_symmetry.space_group_name_H-M   'P 1'
#
loop_
_entity.id
_entity.type
_entity.pdbx_description
1 polymer ?
#
loop_
_entity_poly.entity_id
_entity_poly.type
_entity_poly.pdbx_seq_one_letter_code
_entity_poly.pdbx_strand_id
1 'polypeptide(L)'
;PACTPSLLGAHQPLRFTRPSIMSAAASTAAVATASSLPELSHEEIRRYSRHLILDDVGMEGQRRLKGASVLCIGSGGLGSPVLMYLAAAGVGVLGLVDDDVVDESNLQRQIVHSTGRIDTPKVDSASARVADINPHVTVHAHKVHLSAANALELIAG
;
A
#
# COMPACT_ATOMS: atom_id res chain seq x y z
N PRO A 1 -2.79 -73.85 6.21
CA PRO A 1 -4.04 -74.02 5.43
C PRO A 1 -4.65 -72.67 5.04
N ALA A 2 -4.62 -72.38 3.74
CA ALA A 2 -5.22 -71.19 3.13
C ALA A 2 -6.75 -71.31 3.02
N CYS A 3 -7.46 -70.19 3.16
CA CYS A 3 -8.66 -69.86 2.36
C CYS A 3 -9.15 -68.44 2.66
N THR A 4 -8.90 -67.52 1.72
CA THR A 4 -9.75 -66.37 1.35
C THR A 4 -11.01 -66.90 0.60
N PRO A 5 -12.10 -66.13 0.29
CA PRO A 5 -12.09 -64.70 -0.05
C PRO A 5 -13.37 -63.84 0.22
N SER A 6 -13.26 -62.56 -0.19
CA SER A 6 -14.29 -61.73 -0.84
C SER A 6 -15.36 -61.03 0.01
N LEU A 7 -15.30 -59.69 0.09
CA LEU A 7 -16.17 -58.82 -0.73
C LEU A 7 -15.69 -57.35 -0.73
N LEU A 8 -15.67 -56.80 -1.95
CA LEU A 8 -15.36 -55.43 -2.37
C LEU A 8 -16.10 -54.34 -1.56
N GLY A 9 -15.34 -53.31 -1.19
CA GLY A 9 -15.84 -51.97 -0.88
C GLY A 9 -14.82 -50.95 -1.38
N ALA A 10 -14.98 -50.52 -2.63
CA ALA A 10 -14.11 -49.52 -3.24
C ALA A 10 -14.37 -48.15 -2.60
N HIS A 11 -13.50 -47.73 -1.67
CA HIS A 11 -13.46 -46.33 -1.22
C HIS A 11 -12.71 -45.49 -2.26
N GLN A 12 -13.49 -44.87 -3.15
CA GLN A 12 -13.01 -43.85 -4.05
C GLN A 12 -12.80 -42.54 -3.26
N PRO A 13 -11.59 -41.97 -3.16
CA PRO A 13 -11.42 -40.67 -2.53
C PRO A 13 -12.04 -39.59 -3.43
N LEU A 14 -12.90 -38.74 -2.83
CA LEU A 14 -13.50 -37.58 -3.48
C LEU A 14 -12.40 -36.67 -4.03
N ARG A 15 -12.29 -36.57 -5.35
CA ARG A 15 -11.43 -35.59 -6.03
C ARG A 15 -12.02 -34.20 -5.81
N PHE A 16 -11.44 -33.43 -4.89
CA PHE A 16 -11.65 -31.99 -4.82
C PHE A 16 -11.00 -31.34 -6.06
N THR A 17 -11.78 -31.08 -7.10
CA THR A 17 -11.36 -30.23 -8.20
C THR A 17 -11.21 -28.80 -7.66
N ARG A 18 -9.97 -28.32 -7.56
CA ARG A 18 -9.67 -26.91 -7.29
C ARG A 18 -10.31 -26.07 -8.40
N PRO A 19 -11.19 -25.09 -8.10
CA PRO A 19 -11.60 -24.14 -9.12
C PRO A 19 -10.36 -23.35 -9.57
N SER A 20 -10.14 -23.32 -10.89
CA SER A 20 -9.13 -22.50 -11.54
C SER A 20 -9.45 -21.03 -11.26
N ILE A 21 -8.66 -20.41 -10.40
CA ILE A 21 -8.62 -18.96 -10.27
C ILE A 21 -8.08 -18.41 -11.59
N MET A 22 -8.97 -17.75 -12.35
CA MET A 22 -8.57 -16.95 -13.50
C MET A 22 -7.58 -15.89 -13.02
N SER A 23 -6.40 -15.87 -13.63
CA SER A 23 -5.42 -14.81 -13.47
C SER A 23 -6.04 -13.52 -13.99
N ALA A 24 -6.41 -12.62 -13.08
CA ALA A 24 -6.67 -11.24 -13.42
C ALA A 24 -5.31 -10.58 -13.68
N ALA A 25 -4.97 -10.44 -14.97
CA ALA A 25 -3.86 -9.62 -15.40
C ALA A 25 -4.15 -8.17 -14.99
N ALA A 26 -3.50 -7.70 -13.91
CA ALA A 26 -3.46 -6.29 -13.60
C ALA A 26 -2.69 -5.60 -14.73
N SER A 27 -3.42 -4.84 -15.55
CA SER A 27 -2.85 -3.99 -16.59
C SER A 27 -2.04 -2.88 -15.93
N THR A 28 -0.72 -3.05 -15.83
CA THR A 28 0.22 -1.98 -15.51
C THR A 28 0.25 -1.02 -16.69
N ALA A 29 -0.50 0.09 -16.55
CA ALA A 29 -0.32 1.25 -17.42
C ALA A 29 1.13 1.73 -17.27
N ALA A 30 1.92 1.50 -18.31
CA ALA A 30 3.31 1.94 -18.38
C ALA A 30 3.35 3.46 -18.45
N VAL A 31 3.69 4.10 -17.34
CA VAL A 31 4.13 5.51 -17.35
C VAL A 31 5.58 5.50 -17.83
N ALA A 32 5.76 5.85 -19.10
CA ALA A 32 7.07 6.02 -19.71
C ALA A 32 7.53 7.46 -19.57
N THR A 33 8.71 7.68 -18.96
CA THR A 33 9.81 8.38 -19.64
C THR A 33 11.11 8.12 -18.89
N ALA A 34 12.20 7.92 -19.65
CA ALA A 34 13.54 7.72 -19.11
C ALA A 34 14.01 8.99 -18.39
N SER A 35 13.77 9.03 -17.08
CA SER A 35 14.38 10.00 -16.17
C SER A 35 15.41 9.25 -15.34
N SER A 36 16.64 9.76 -15.29
CA SER A 36 17.61 9.30 -14.29
C SER A 36 16.93 9.26 -12.93
N LEU A 37 16.93 8.10 -12.28
CA LEU A 37 16.28 7.96 -11.00
C LEU A 37 16.89 8.93 -9.98
N PRO A 38 16.11 9.45 -9.02
CA PRO A 38 16.66 10.35 -8.01
C PRO A 38 17.79 9.67 -7.22
N GLU A 39 18.80 10.44 -6.84
CA GLU A 39 19.85 9.93 -5.95
C GLU A 39 19.37 9.91 -4.50
N LEU A 40 19.93 9.00 -3.70
CA LEU A 40 19.67 8.94 -2.27
C LEU A 40 20.71 9.78 -1.53
N SER A 41 20.26 10.65 -0.64
CA SER A 41 21.14 11.34 0.31
C SER A 41 21.75 10.35 1.31
N HIS A 42 22.82 10.77 2.00
CA HIS A 42 23.42 9.97 3.06
C HIS A 42 22.45 9.61 4.18
N GLU A 43 21.50 10.50 4.50
CA GLU A 43 20.44 10.24 5.49
C GLU A 43 19.48 9.16 5.03
N GLU A 44 19.03 9.22 3.78
CA GLU A 44 18.17 8.21 3.17
C GLU A 44 18.87 6.86 3.08
N ILE A 45 20.15 6.82 2.70
CA ILE A 45 20.94 5.58 2.68
C ILE A 45 20.98 4.94 4.07
N ARG A 46 21.22 5.74 5.13
CA ARG A 46 21.21 5.22 6.51
C ARG A 46 19.83 4.68 6.89
N ARG A 47 18.76 5.44 6.59
CA ARG A 47 17.37 5.05 6.90
C ARG A 47 16.95 3.76 6.20
N TYR A 48 17.25 3.63 4.91
CA TYR A 48 16.84 2.50 4.08
C TYR A 48 17.87 1.36 4.02
N SER A 49 18.93 1.41 4.83
CA SER A 49 20.02 0.42 4.83
C SER A 49 19.55 -1.04 4.82
N ARG A 50 18.47 -1.36 5.54
CA ARG A 50 17.86 -2.72 5.55
C ARG A 50 17.06 -3.09 4.30
N HIS A 51 16.57 -2.11 3.54
CA HIS A 51 15.95 -2.35 2.24
C HIS A 51 17.02 -2.51 1.14
N LEU A 52 18.13 -1.76 1.25
CA LEU A 52 19.21 -1.75 0.25
C LEU A 52 19.95 -3.09 0.13
N ILE A 53 19.87 -3.94 1.15
CA ILE A 53 20.48 -5.28 1.15
C ILE A 53 19.55 -6.36 0.62
N LEU A 54 18.28 -6.05 0.32
CA LEU A 54 17.33 -7.02 -0.24
C LEU A 54 17.59 -7.16 -1.74
N ASP A 55 17.74 -8.40 -2.21
CA ASP A 55 18.10 -8.72 -3.61
C ASP A 55 17.13 -8.08 -4.63
N ASP A 56 15.82 -8.10 -4.35
CA ASP A 56 14.80 -7.56 -5.25
C ASP A 56 14.60 -6.04 -5.16
N VAL A 57 15.19 -5.38 -4.16
CA VAL A 57 15.08 -3.92 -3.97
C VAL A 57 16.39 -3.24 -4.33
N GLY A 58 17.46 -3.48 -3.56
CA GLY A 58 18.76 -2.85 -3.77
C GLY A 58 18.73 -1.32 -3.82
N MET A 59 19.83 -0.73 -4.31
CA MET A 59 19.93 0.71 -4.54
C MET A 59 18.95 1.20 -5.61
N GLU A 60 18.86 0.48 -6.72
CA GLU A 60 18.02 0.85 -7.85
C GLU A 60 16.52 0.87 -7.48
N GLY A 61 16.02 -0.18 -6.82
CA GLY A 61 14.63 -0.26 -6.39
C GLY A 61 14.28 0.83 -5.36
N GLN A 62 15.18 1.12 -4.42
CA GLN A 62 14.93 2.22 -3.48
C GLN A 62 14.89 3.59 -4.18
N ARG A 63 15.72 3.82 -5.21
CA ARG A 63 15.65 5.04 -6.03
C ARG A 63 14.36 5.10 -6.85
N ARG A 64 13.83 3.96 -7.31
CA ARG A 64 12.50 3.89 -7.95
C ARG A 64 11.38 4.25 -6.99
N LEU A 65 11.42 3.74 -5.76
CA LEU A 65 10.46 4.13 -4.71
C LEU A 65 10.52 5.64 -4.45
N LYS A 66 11.73 6.20 -4.29
CA LYS A 66 11.91 7.65 -4.13
C LYS A 66 11.40 8.45 -5.32
N GLY A 67 11.51 7.92 -6.54
CA GLY A 67 10.99 8.57 -7.75
C GLY A 67 9.49 8.36 -7.98
N ALA A 68 8.83 7.50 -7.20
CA ALA A 68 7.42 7.16 -7.40
C ALA A 68 6.49 8.17 -6.72
N SER A 69 5.32 8.36 -7.34
CA SER A 69 4.17 9.04 -6.77
C SER A 69 3.00 8.07 -6.61
N VAL A 70 2.30 8.13 -5.49
CA VAL A 70 1.12 7.30 -5.21
C VAL A 70 0.00 8.17 -4.68
N LEU A 71 -1.18 8.09 -5.30
CA LEU A 71 -2.40 8.71 -4.81
C LEU A 71 -3.20 7.70 -3.97
N CYS A 72 -3.44 8.03 -2.71
CA CYS A 72 -4.26 7.25 -1.79
C CYS A 72 -5.62 7.93 -1.59
N ILE A 73 -6.68 7.24 -2.01
CA ILE A 73 -8.06 7.70 -1.87
C ILE A 73 -8.62 7.09 -0.57
N GLY A 74 -8.80 7.94 0.42
CA GLY A 74 -9.22 7.61 1.77
C GLY A 74 -8.06 7.22 2.68
N SER A 75 -8.00 7.83 3.87
CA SER A 75 -7.07 7.46 4.95
C SER A 75 -7.78 6.70 6.09
N GLY A 76 -8.88 6.03 5.76
CA GLY A 76 -9.65 5.18 6.67
C GLY A 76 -9.00 3.82 6.97
N GLY A 77 -9.81 2.78 7.24
CA GLY A 77 -9.29 1.50 7.76
C GLY A 77 -8.32 0.76 6.83
N LEU A 78 -8.45 0.93 5.52
CA LEU A 78 -7.54 0.35 4.52
C LEU A 78 -6.38 1.29 4.18
N GLY A 79 -6.67 2.58 3.97
CA GLY A 79 -5.64 3.57 3.64
C GLY A 79 -4.64 3.76 4.76
N SER A 80 -5.08 3.70 6.02
CA SER A 80 -4.25 3.85 7.20
C SER A 80 -2.97 2.99 7.20
N PRO A 81 -3.04 1.64 7.18
CA PRO A 81 -1.83 0.82 7.12
C PRO A 81 -1.04 1.01 5.82
N VAL A 82 -1.72 1.19 4.68
CA VAL A 82 -1.08 1.39 3.37
C VAL A 82 -0.18 2.63 3.39
N LEU A 83 -0.70 3.76 3.87
CA LEU A 83 0.05 5.01 3.98
C LEU A 83 1.27 4.89 4.88
N MET A 84 1.12 4.23 6.03
CA MET A 84 2.23 4.00 6.94
C MET A 84 3.35 3.19 6.29
N TYR A 85 3.02 2.14 5.55
CA TYR A 85 4.02 1.30 4.88
C TYR A 85 4.62 1.96 3.64
N LEU A 86 3.85 2.70 2.84
CA LEU A 86 4.40 3.45 1.70
C LEU A 86 5.35 4.55 2.17
N ALA A 87 5.00 5.25 3.25
CA ALA A 87 5.87 6.24 3.87
C ALA A 87 7.16 5.60 4.41
N ALA A 88 7.05 4.49 5.14
CA ALA A 88 8.20 3.77 5.67
C ALA A 88 9.10 3.19 4.57
N ALA A 89 8.52 2.73 3.45
CA ALA A 89 9.23 2.25 2.27
C ALA A 89 9.99 3.38 1.54
N GLY A 90 9.63 4.64 1.76
CA GLY A 90 10.28 5.79 1.15
C GLY A 90 9.76 6.09 -0.25
N VAL A 91 8.45 5.92 -0.48
CA VAL A 91 7.79 6.47 -1.67
C VAL A 91 7.96 7.98 -1.68
N GLY A 92 8.40 8.56 -2.80
CA GLY A 92 8.76 9.98 -2.87
C GLY A 92 7.60 10.93 -2.59
N VAL A 93 6.47 10.69 -3.26
CA VAL A 93 5.29 11.55 -3.17
C VAL A 93 4.05 10.72 -2.82
N LEU A 94 3.32 11.14 -1.78
CA LEU A 94 2.03 10.58 -1.41
C LEU A 94 0.95 11.65 -1.55
N GLY A 95 0.03 11.44 -2.49
CA GLY A 95 -1.23 12.18 -2.56
C GLY A 95 -2.25 11.56 -1.62
N LEU A 96 -2.95 12.37 -0.83
CA LEU A 96 -3.99 11.96 0.10
C LEU A 96 -5.30 12.63 -0.28
N VAL A 97 -6.34 11.86 -0.56
CA VAL A 97 -7.68 12.39 -0.83
C VAL A 97 -8.63 11.86 0.23
N ASP A 98 -9.11 12.72 1.13
CA ASP A 98 -10.11 12.35 2.15
C ASP A 98 -10.83 13.62 2.62
N ASP A 99 -12.15 13.59 2.75
CA ASP A 99 -12.98 14.71 3.20
C ASP A 99 -13.44 14.58 4.65
N ASP A 100 -13.20 13.44 5.29
CA ASP A 100 -13.64 13.16 6.65
C ASP A 100 -12.75 13.83 7.72
N VAL A 101 -13.26 13.76 8.94
CA VAL A 101 -12.60 14.15 10.18
C VAL A 101 -12.30 12.91 11.03
N VAL A 102 -11.25 12.96 11.84
CA VAL A 102 -10.89 11.87 12.75
C VAL A 102 -11.93 11.75 13.87
N ASP A 103 -12.46 10.54 14.05
CA ASP A 103 -13.46 10.20 15.06
C ASP A 103 -12.96 9.06 15.96
N GLU A 104 -13.28 9.12 17.26
CA GLU A 104 -12.85 8.13 18.24
C GLU A 104 -13.31 6.70 17.91
N SER A 105 -14.54 6.55 17.42
CA SER A 105 -15.15 5.25 17.05
C SER A 105 -14.47 4.57 15.86
N ASN A 106 -13.50 5.24 15.25
CA ASN A 106 -12.76 4.80 14.09
C ASN A 106 -11.31 4.40 14.42
N LEU A 107 -10.79 4.77 15.60
CA LEU A 107 -9.38 4.58 15.98
C LEU A 107 -8.96 3.11 16.13
N GLN A 108 -9.88 2.20 16.41
CA GLN A 108 -9.61 0.75 16.48
C GLN A 108 -9.16 0.13 15.16
N ARG A 109 -9.37 0.82 14.02
CA ARG A 109 -8.99 0.34 12.68
C ARG A 109 -8.21 1.36 11.85
N GLN A 110 -8.18 2.63 12.25
CA GLN A 110 -7.49 3.71 11.53
C GLN A 110 -6.23 4.14 12.28
N ILE A 111 -5.25 3.22 12.34
CA ILE A 111 -4.00 3.34 13.11
C ILE A 111 -3.04 4.47 12.69
N VAL A 112 -3.30 5.14 11.57
CA VAL A 112 -2.58 6.33 11.10
C VAL A 112 -3.00 7.56 11.92
N HIS A 113 -4.19 7.53 12.52
CA HIS A 113 -4.72 8.56 13.40
C HIS A 113 -4.48 8.21 14.86
N SER A 114 -4.62 9.21 15.74
CA SER A 114 -4.45 9.04 17.18
C SER A 114 -5.49 9.86 17.94
N THR A 115 -5.69 9.53 19.23
CA THR A 115 -6.62 10.25 20.11
C THR A 115 -6.35 11.75 20.18
N GLY A 116 -5.08 12.16 20.11
CA GLY A 116 -4.71 13.59 20.11
C GLY A 116 -5.04 14.34 18.81
N ARG A 117 -5.61 13.65 17.80
CA ARG A 117 -6.00 14.19 16.50
C ARG A 117 -7.49 14.11 16.23
N ILE A 118 -8.31 13.74 17.23
CA ILE A 118 -9.77 13.78 17.12
C ILE A 118 -10.21 15.20 16.70
N ASP A 119 -11.28 15.29 15.89
CA ASP A 119 -11.80 16.53 15.30
C ASP A 119 -10.87 17.24 14.31
N THR A 120 -9.72 16.65 13.99
CA THR A 120 -8.82 17.13 12.93
C THR A 120 -9.19 16.48 11.59
N PRO A 121 -9.09 17.18 10.45
CA PRO A 121 -9.26 16.56 9.14
C PRO A 121 -8.34 15.34 8.98
N LYS A 122 -8.86 14.25 8.41
CA LYS A 122 -8.09 13.01 8.29
C LYS A 122 -6.84 13.20 7.44
N VAL A 123 -6.92 13.97 6.35
CA VAL A 123 -5.74 14.29 5.52
C VAL A 123 -4.63 14.97 6.30
N ASP A 124 -4.96 15.88 7.22
CA ASP A 124 -3.97 16.61 8.01
C ASP A 124 -3.35 15.71 9.08
N SER A 125 -4.18 14.91 9.77
CA SER A 125 -3.70 13.93 10.73
C SER A 125 -2.80 12.87 10.07
N ALA A 126 -3.18 12.38 8.90
CA ALA A 126 -2.39 11.39 8.16
C ALA A 126 -1.08 12.00 7.63
N SER A 127 -1.12 13.22 7.11
CA SER A 127 0.08 13.94 6.64
C SER A 127 1.10 14.12 7.76
N ALA A 128 0.65 14.55 8.94
CA ALA A 128 1.51 14.67 10.11
C ALA A 128 2.13 13.31 10.50
N ARG A 129 1.32 12.23 10.49
CA ARG A 129 1.82 10.89 10.80
C ARG A 129 2.85 10.40 9.79
N VAL A 130 2.65 10.67 8.50
CA VAL A 130 3.61 10.35 7.45
C VAL A 130 4.94 11.09 7.66
N ALA A 131 4.89 12.38 7.97
CA ALA A 131 6.08 13.18 8.27
C ALA A 131 6.85 12.63 9.49
N ASP A 132 6.14 12.21 10.54
CA ASP A 132 6.74 11.57 11.72
C ASP A 132 7.43 10.25 11.38
N ILE A 133 6.84 9.44 10.48
CA ILE A 133 7.41 8.16 10.04
C ILE A 133 8.66 8.42 9.18
N ASN A 134 8.54 9.31 8.20
CA ASN A 134 9.57 9.56 7.22
C ASN A 134 9.52 11.01 6.70
N PRO A 135 10.44 11.89 7.16
CA PRO A 135 10.45 13.29 6.74
C PRO A 135 10.95 13.50 5.30
N HIS A 136 11.42 12.45 4.62
CA HIS A 136 11.86 12.54 3.22
C HIS A 136 10.71 12.33 2.22
N VAL A 137 9.50 12.00 2.71
CA VAL A 137 8.31 11.78 1.88
C VAL A 137 7.54 13.10 1.75
N THR A 138 7.24 13.49 0.51
CA THR A 138 6.40 14.65 0.24
C THR A 138 4.94 14.23 0.26
N VAL A 139 4.09 14.99 0.95
CA VAL A 139 2.65 14.70 1.06
C VAL A 139 1.84 15.82 0.44
N HIS A 140 0.93 15.48 -0.47
CA HIS A 140 -0.05 16.40 -1.05
C HIS A 140 -1.43 16.06 -0.50
N ALA A 141 -1.96 16.93 0.37
CA ALA A 141 -3.24 16.73 1.02
C ALA A 141 -4.38 17.39 0.21
N HIS A 142 -5.37 16.60 -0.18
CA HIS A 142 -6.56 17.02 -0.90
C HIS A 142 -7.78 16.74 -0.01
N LYS A 143 -8.24 17.77 0.71
CA LYS A 143 -9.42 17.68 1.58
C LYS A 143 -10.72 17.78 0.77
N VAL A 144 -10.95 16.80 -0.11
CA VAL A 144 -12.09 16.80 -1.03
C VAL A 144 -12.67 15.41 -1.17
N HIS A 145 -13.97 15.34 -1.42
CA HIS A 145 -14.62 14.09 -1.81
C HIS A 145 -14.23 13.74 -3.24
N LEU A 146 -13.85 12.49 -3.50
CA LEU A 146 -13.60 12.02 -4.85
C LEU A 146 -14.93 11.88 -5.60
N SER A 147 -15.03 12.51 -6.76
CA SER A 147 -16.20 12.46 -7.63
C SER A 147 -15.78 12.34 -9.09
N ALA A 148 -16.72 12.00 -9.98
CA ALA A 148 -16.45 11.97 -11.41
C ALA A 148 -15.96 13.33 -11.96
N ALA A 149 -16.33 14.44 -11.32
CA ALA A 149 -15.97 15.79 -11.74
C ALA A 149 -14.50 16.15 -11.46
N ASN A 150 -13.89 15.59 -10.41
CA ASN A 150 -12.52 15.92 -9.99
C ASN A 150 -11.54 14.74 -10.10
N ALA A 151 -12.00 13.53 -10.42
CA ALA A 151 -11.15 12.33 -10.44
C ALA A 151 -9.96 12.44 -11.42
N LEU A 152 -10.19 12.95 -12.64
CA LEU A 152 -9.12 13.06 -13.63
C LEU A 152 -8.07 14.11 -13.22
N GLU A 153 -8.51 15.21 -12.61
CA GLU A 153 -7.61 16.24 -12.08
C GLU A 153 -6.75 15.68 -10.94
N LEU A 154 -7.37 15.00 -9.97
CA LEU A 154 -6.66 14.40 -8.84
C LEU A 154 -5.67 13.30 -9.25
N ILE A 155 -6.00 12.50 -10.26
CA ILE A 155 -5.11 11.43 -10.77
C ILE A 155 -3.97 11.99 -11.61
N ALA A 156 -4.19 13.11 -12.31
CA ALA A 156 -3.15 13.74 -13.12
C ALA A 156 -1.97 14.27 -12.28
N GLY A 157 -2.23 14.58 -11.00
CA GLY A 157 -1.21 15.00 -10.03
C GLY A 157 -0.96 16.50 -10.01
#